data_AF-A0A1M5MME4-F1
#
_entry.id   AF-A0A1M5MME4-F1
#
_cell.length_a   1.000
_cell.length_b   1.000
_cell.length_c   1.000
_cell.angle_alpha   90.00
_cell.angle_beta   90.00
_cell.angle_gamma   90.00
#
_symmetry.space_group_name_H-M   'P 1'
#
loop_
_entity.id
_entity.type
_entity.pdbx_description
1 polymer ?
#
loop_
_entity_poly.entity_id
_entity_poly.type
_entity_poly.pdbx_seq_one_letter_code
_entity_poly.pdbx_strand_id
1 'polypeptide(L)'
;MSYGKFVGELNKGIEGYIAAYDNKSGHGGCVLHIKGRRTILVPAAVIDHQRPQALILLRAKISEERWEAPHLLLTDRDGKLIFESEVLPAAA
;
A
#
# COMPACT_ATOMS: atom_id res chain seq x y z
N MET A 1 -5.27 -4.49 -14.37
CA MET A 1 -5.98 -5.49 -13.53
C MET A 1 -6.93 -4.80 -12.57
N SER A 2 -7.99 -5.46 -12.08
CA SER A 2 -8.84 -4.85 -11.04
C SER A 2 -8.11 -4.85 -9.69
N TYR A 3 -7.88 -3.67 -9.11
CA TYR A 3 -7.28 -3.50 -7.79
C TYR A 3 -8.04 -4.23 -6.68
N GLY A 4 -9.36 -4.46 -6.86
CA GLY A 4 -10.16 -5.24 -5.93
C GLY A 4 -9.67 -6.68 -5.75
N LYS A 5 -9.11 -7.32 -6.80
CA LYS A 5 -8.51 -8.66 -6.66
C LYS A 5 -7.25 -8.62 -5.81
N PHE A 6 -6.39 -7.62 -6.03
CA PHE A 6 -5.19 -7.42 -5.23
C PHE A 6 -5.53 -7.18 -3.76
N VAL A 7 -6.49 -6.30 -3.48
CA VAL A 7 -6.93 -6.00 -2.10
C VAL A 7 -7.60 -7.22 -1.46
N GLY A 8 -8.42 -7.96 -2.21
CA GLY A 8 -9.03 -9.19 -1.74
C GLY A 8 -8.01 -10.28 -1.40
N GLU A 9 -6.94 -10.40 -2.18
CA GLU A 9 -5.80 -11.26 -1.84
C GLU A 9 -5.07 -10.74 -0.60
N LEU A 10 -4.75 -9.45 -0.55
CA LEU A 10 -4.04 -8.82 0.55
C LEU A 10 -4.74 -9.03 1.88
N ASN A 11 -6.07 -8.84 1.92
CA ASN A 11 -6.88 -8.92 3.13
C ASN A 11 -6.87 -10.30 3.79
N LYS A 12 -6.50 -11.37 3.06
CA LYS A 12 -6.33 -12.72 3.62
C LYS A 12 -5.19 -12.72 4.63
N GLY A 13 -5.48 -12.99 5.89
CA GLY A 13 -4.52 -13.02 7.00
C GLY A 13 -4.27 -11.69 7.71
N ILE A 14 -4.93 -10.60 7.28
CA ILE A 14 -4.96 -9.30 7.97
C ILE A 14 -6.39 -8.73 7.98
N GLU A 15 -7.37 -9.61 8.14
CA GLU A 15 -8.78 -9.27 8.07
C GLU A 15 -9.11 -8.15 9.08
N GLY A 16 -9.75 -7.10 8.57
CA GLY A 16 -10.20 -5.99 9.39
C GLY A 16 -9.15 -4.90 9.66
N TYR A 17 -7.93 -4.99 9.12
CA TYR A 17 -6.97 -3.88 9.16
C TYR A 17 -7.20 -2.86 8.05
N ILE A 18 -7.58 -3.33 6.86
CA ILE A 18 -7.87 -2.48 5.70
C ILE A 18 -9.31 -1.96 5.83
N ALA A 19 -9.46 -0.65 6.03
CA ALA A 19 -10.75 0.01 6.17
C ALA A 19 -11.38 0.32 4.80
N ALA A 20 -10.55 0.73 3.83
CA ALA A 20 -10.98 1.03 2.47
C ALA A 20 -9.79 0.95 1.51
N TYR A 21 -10.06 1.03 0.20
CA TYR A 21 -9.05 1.31 -0.80
C TYR A 21 -9.63 2.23 -1.87
N ASP A 22 -8.76 3.01 -2.51
CA ASP A 22 -9.11 3.81 -3.67
C ASP A 22 -8.05 3.67 -4.78
N ASN A 23 -8.48 3.96 -6.01
CA ASN A 23 -7.65 3.88 -7.21
C ASN A 23 -7.97 5.04 -8.15
N LYS A 24 -8.26 6.22 -7.58
CA LYS A 24 -8.70 7.38 -8.37
C LYS A 24 -7.66 7.73 -9.44
N SER A 25 -8.16 8.17 -10.59
CA SER A 25 -7.35 8.67 -11.69
C SER A 25 -6.44 9.80 -11.18
N GLY A 26 -5.12 9.58 -11.19
CA GLY A 26 -4.12 10.53 -10.68
C GLY A 26 -3.19 9.97 -9.60
N HIS A 27 -3.57 8.90 -8.89
CA HIS A 27 -2.71 8.31 -7.84
C HIS A 27 -1.60 7.39 -8.37
N GLY A 28 -1.64 7.01 -9.66
CA GLY A 28 -0.65 6.10 -10.25
C GLY A 28 -0.66 4.67 -9.67
N GLY A 29 -1.69 4.31 -8.90
CA GLY A 29 -1.76 3.04 -8.19
C GLY A 29 -3.01 2.89 -7.31
N CYS A 30 -2.88 2.07 -6.27
CA CYS A 30 -3.91 1.77 -5.29
C CYS A 30 -3.53 2.37 -3.93
N VAL A 31 -4.37 3.22 -3.37
CA VAL A 31 -4.22 3.72 -2.00
C VAL A 31 -4.99 2.81 -1.06
N LEU A 32 -4.29 2.24 -0.09
CA LEU A 32 -4.87 1.43 0.98
C LEU A 32 -5.11 2.32 2.20
N HIS A 33 -6.34 2.36 2.71
CA HIS A 33 -6.69 3.03 3.96
C HIS A 33 -6.67 2.01 5.09
N ILE A 34 -5.76 2.20 6.03
CA ILE A 34 -5.53 1.32 7.17
C ILE A 34 -6.13 1.96 8.42
N LYS A 35 -6.65 1.12 9.33
CA LYS A 35 -7.15 1.59 10.64
C LYS A 35 -6.10 2.45 11.36
N GLY A 36 -6.59 3.50 12.01
CA GLY A 36 -5.73 4.48 12.70
C GLY A 36 -5.27 5.66 11.83
N ARG A 37 -6.02 6.00 10.77
CA ARG A 37 -5.73 7.13 9.85
C ARG A 37 -4.39 7.02 9.14
N ARG A 38 -4.07 5.81 8.66
CA ARG A 38 -2.82 5.54 7.94
C ARG A 38 -3.12 5.14 6.51
N THR A 39 -2.24 5.49 5.59
CA THR A 39 -2.38 5.09 4.19
C THR A 39 -1.10 4.51 3.63
N ILE A 40 -1.27 3.58 2.69
CA ILE A 40 -0.16 3.09 1.87
C ILE A 40 -0.54 3.25 0.40
N LEU A 41 0.23 4.04 -0.35
CA LEU A 41 0.17 4.05 -1.80
C LEU A 41 0.97 2.88 -2.36
N VAL A 42 0.33 2.05 -3.17
CA VAL A 42 0.95 0.95 -3.91
C VAL A 42 0.85 1.26 -5.41
N PRO A 43 1.95 1.67 -6.07
CA PRO A 43 1.97 1.97 -7.49
C PRO A 43 1.50 0.79 -8.34
N ALA A 44 0.84 1.09 -9.47
CA ALA A 44 0.36 0.07 -10.39
C ALA A 44 1.50 -0.84 -10.88
N ALA A 45 2.68 -0.28 -11.15
CA ALA A 45 3.86 -1.04 -11.57
C ALA A 45 4.28 -2.09 -10.53
N VAL A 46 4.19 -1.78 -9.24
CA VAL A 46 4.49 -2.75 -8.17
C VAL A 46 3.44 -3.86 -8.14
N ILE A 47 2.16 -3.53 -8.31
CA ILE A 47 1.07 -4.51 -8.35
C ILE A 47 1.19 -5.43 -9.57
N ASP A 48 1.53 -4.87 -10.73
CA ASP A 48 1.57 -5.61 -11.99
C ASP A 48 2.84 -6.47 -12.13
N HIS A 49 3.99 -6.00 -11.63
CA HIS A 49 5.28 -6.69 -11.81
C HIS A 49 5.78 -7.44 -10.57
N GLN A 50 5.38 -7.04 -9.36
CA GLN A 50 5.94 -7.57 -8.10
C GLN A 50 4.84 -7.99 -7.10
N ARG A 51 3.65 -8.34 -7.60
CA ARG A 51 2.47 -8.67 -6.79
C ARG A 51 2.75 -9.60 -5.60
N PRO A 52 3.40 -10.77 -5.76
CA PRO A 52 3.55 -11.72 -4.67
C PRO A 52 4.38 -11.13 -3.52
N GLN A 53 5.46 -10.42 -3.86
CA GLN A 53 6.34 -9.79 -2.90
C GLN A 53 5.67 -8.60 -2.22
N ALA A 54 4.91 -7.80 -2.97
CA ALA A 54 4.13 -6.70 -2.43
C ALA A 54 3.12 -7.19 -1.38
N LEU A 55 2.39 -8.29 -1.67
CA LEU A 55 1.44 -8.88 -0.72
C LEU A 55 2.10 -9.31 0.59
N ILE A 56 3.27 -9.96 0.52
CA ILE A 56 4.00 -10.40 1.71
C ILE A 56 4.43 -9.20 2.56
N LEU A 57 5.05 -8.20 1.94
CA LEU A 57 5.55 -7.01 2.65
C LEU A 57 4.44 -6.16 3.25
N LEU A 58 3.34 -5.98 2.52
CA LEU A 58 2.18 -5.23 3.02
C LEU A 58 1.56 -5.92 4.24
N ARG A 59 1.38 -7.24 4.20
CA ARG A 59 0.85 -7.98 5.35
C ARG A 59 1.76 -7.83 6.56
N ALA A 60 3.07 -8.05 6.39
CA ALA A 60 4.03 -7.88 7.47
C ALA A 60 3.94 -6.47 8.06
N LYS A 61 4.06 -5.42 7.23
CA LYS A 61 4.01 -4.02 7.65
C LYS A 61 2.72 -3.65 8.38
N ILE A 62 1.57 -4.10 7.87
CA ILE A 62 0.27 -3.83 8.48
C ILE A 62 0.11 -4.58 9.80
N SER A 63 0.51 -5.85 9.86
CA SER A 63 0.38 -6.70 11.05
C SER A 63 1.31 -6.34 12.20
N GLU A 64 2.51 -5.82 11.89
CA GLU A 64 3.48 -5.40 12.91
C GLU A 64 3.04 -4.12 13.65
N GLU A 65 2.13 -3.35 13.06
CA GLU A 65 1.64 -2.05 13.56
C GLU A 65 2.76 -1.04 13.91
N ARG A 66 3.96 -1.25 13.37
CA ARG A 66 5.12 -0.35 13.52
C ARG A 66 5.19 0.58 12.32
N TRP A 67 4.68 1.79 12.53
CA TRP A 67 4.57 2.81 11.49
C TRP A 67 5.58 3.93 11.75
N GLU A 68 6.45 4.22 10.79
CA GLU A 68 7.35 5.38 10.89
C GLU A 68 6.66 6.68 10.45
N ALA A 69 5.61 6.59 9.62
CA ALA A 69 4.86 7.73 9.11
C ALA A 69 3.37 7.38 8.89
N PRO A 70 2.46 8.38 8.89
CA PRO A 70 1.04 8.16 8.60
C PRO A 70 0.77 7.80 7.13
N HIS A 71 1.65 8.23 6.22
CA HIS A 71 1.53 8.00 4.77
C HIS A 71 2.81 7.33 4.27
N LEU A 72 2.66 6.15 3.68
CA LEU A 72 3.76 5.39 3.11
C LEU A 72 3.56 5.13 1.63
N LEU A 73 4.65 5.05 0.89
CA LEU A 73 4.71 4.58 -0.48
C LEU A 73 5.45 3.25 -0.52
N LEU A 74 4.86 2.21 -1.11
CA LEU A 74 5.56 0.96 -1.43
C LEU A 74 6.15 1.07 -2.83
N THR A 75 7.44 1.37 -2.94
CA THR A 75 8.12 1.58 -4.22
C THR A 75 9.19 0.53 -4.48
N ASP A 76 9.55 0.35 -5.74
CA ASP A 76 10.75 -0.38 -6.14
C ASP A 76 11.96 0.57 -6.14
N ARG A 77 13.02 0.18 -5.44
CA ARG A 77 14.35 0.79 -5.55
C ARG A 77 15.35 -0.32 -5.83
N ASP A 78 15.98 -0.24 -7.01
CA ASP A 78 17.02 -1.19 -7.45
C ASP A 78 16.57 -2.66 -7.40
N GLY A 79 15.32 -2.94 -7.79
CA GLY A 79 14.75 -4.29 -7.79
C GLY A 79 14.33 -4.82 -6.42
N LYS A 80 14.23 -3.94 -5.41
CA LYS A 80 13.70 -4.27 -4.09
C LYS A 80 12.55 -3.34 -3.73
N LEU A 81 11.46 -3.96 -3.29
CA LEU A 81 10.35 -3.23 -2.70
C LEU A 81 10.70 -2.69 -1.31
N ILE A 82 10.54 -1.38 -1.12
CA ILE A 82 10.77 -0.67 0.13
C ILE A 82 9.60 0.26 0.46
N PHE A 83 9.42 0.55 1.75
CA PHE A 83 8.49 1.57 2.21
C PHE A 83 9.23 2.90 2.38
N GLU A 84 8.71 3.96 1.76
CA GLU A 84 9.19 5.32 1.95
C GLU A 84 8.09 6.18 2.57
N SER A 85 8.45 7.14 3.43
CA SER A 85 7.48 8.11 3.92
C SER A 85 7.10 9.05 2.80
N GLU A 86 5.82 9.05 2.44
CA GLU A 86 5.30 10.00 1.46
C GLU A 86 5.05 11.33 2.18
N VAL A 87 5.92 12.31 1.94
CA VAL A 87 5.63 13.70 2.32
C VAL A 87 4.62 14.20 1.31
N LEU A 88 3.33 14.10 1.63
CA LEU A 88 2.31 14.86 0.90
C LEU A 88 2.78 16.32 0.89
N PRO A 89 2.94 16.97 -0.27
CA PRO A 89 3.27 18.38 -0.28
C PRO A 89 2.22 19.10 0.56
N ALA A 90 2.67 19.84 1.57
CA ALA A 90 1.79 20.68 2.36
C ALA A 90 0.95 21.49 1.38
N ALA A 91 -0.36 21.30 1.40
CA ALA A 91 -1.28 22.01 0.53
C ALA A 91 -0.95 23.50 0.65
N ALA A 92 -0.46 24.08 -0.46
CA ALA A 92 -0.20 25.51 -0.59
C ALA A 92 -1.52 26.28 -0.64
#